data_AF-A0A958ZUL4-F1
#
_entry.id   AF-A0A958ZUL4-F1
#
_cell.length_a   1.000
_cell.length_b   1.000
_cell.length_c   1.000
_cell.angle_alpha   90.00
_cell.angle_beta   90.00
_cell.angle_gamma   90.00
#
_symmetry.space_group_name_H-M   'P 1'
#
loop_
_entity.id
_entity.type
_entity.pdbx_description
1 polymer ?
#
loop_
_entity_poly.entity_id
_entity_poly.type
_entity_poly.pdbx_seq_one_letter_code
_entity_poly.pdbx_strand_id
1 'polypeptide(L)'
;MNASIKRVLYFPITKIIIGIGVCFSLFVGIQNFVTKPFFYSIIMDKGIADPIIHFVSVIVLLLGYYYLFRLYDKRKITELSIKYLPKEMLGGFALGFLAISLSISILYFLGYYQFLGITTAHYSLRLFGLLMVAALLEDL
;
A
#
# COMPACT_ATOMS: atom_id res chain seq x y z
N MET A 1 10.59 -33.62 -1.23
CA MET A 1 10.02 -32.59 -2.14
C MET A 1 10.81 -32.64 -3.45
N ASN A 2 10.16 -32.98 -4.57
CA ASN A 2 10.83 -33.24 -5.85
C ASN A 2 11.71 -32.05 -6.30
N ALA A 3 12.92 -32.34 -6.79
CA ALA A 3 13.90 -31.33 -7.20
C ALA A 3 13.36 -30.34 -8.24
N SER A 4 12.46 -30.79 -9.12
CA SER A 4 11.76 -29.96 -10.10
C SER A 4 10.84 -28.90 -9.45
N ILE A 5 10.17 -29.24 -8.34
CA ILE A 5 9.28 -28.33 -7.62
C ILE A 5 10.10 -27.21 -6.95
N LYS A 6 11.28 -27.52 -6.40
CA LYS A 6 12.21 -26.50 -5.89
C LYS A 6 12.66 -25.57 -7.01
N ARG A 7 13.07 -26.09 -8.17
CA ARG A 7 13.56 -25.25 -9.28
C ARG A 7 12.49 -24.27 -9.79
N VAL A 8 11.22 -24.67 -9.81
CA VAL A 8 10.10 -23.78 -10.17
C VAL A 8 9.80 -22.77 -9.06
N LEU A 9 9.77 -23.17 -7.78
CA LEU A 9 9.51 -22.28 -6.64
C LEU A 9 10.59 -21.19 -6.45
N TYR A 10 11.85 -21.52 -6.75
CA TYR A 10 12.98 -20.59 -6.58
C TYR A 10 13.24 -19.73 -7.83
N PHE A 11 12.47 -19.90 -8.90
CA PHE A 11 12.58 -19.06 -10.08
C PHE A 11 12.09 -17.63 -9.77
N PRO A 12 12.79 -16.56 -10.19
CA PRO A 12 12.46 -15.17 -9.81
C PRO A 12 11.00 -14.79 -10.11
N ILE A 13 10.50 -15.20 -11.28
CA ILE A 13 9.14 -14.90 -11.72
C ILE A 13 8.11 -15.60 -10.83
N THR A 14 8.35 -16.86 -10.45
CA THR A 14 7.45 -17.60 -9.55
C THR A 14 7.42 -16.98 -8.16
N LYS A 15 8.56 -16.46 -7.68
CA LYS A 15 8.62 -15.74 -6.39
C LYS A 15 7.74 -14.49 -6.40
N ILE A 16 7.81 -13.69 -7.47
CA ILE A 16 6.97 -12.49 -7.64
C ILE A 16 5.50 -12.89 -7.69
N ILE A 17 5.13 -13.87 -8.51
CA ILE A 17 3.73 -14.36 -8.62
C ILE A 17 3.20 -14.85 -7.27
N ILE A 18 4.01 -15.61 -6.52
CA ILE A 18 3.63 -16.09 -5.17
C ILE A 18 3.49 -14.92 -4.20
N GLY A 19 4.43 -13.96 -4.20
CA GLY A 19 4.40 -12.82 -3.30
C GLY A 19 3.18 -11.92 -3.55
N ILE A 20 2.91 -11.58 -4.82
CA ILE A 20 1.72 -10.83 -5.23
C ILE A 20 0.46 -11.62 -4.85
N GLY A 21 0.38 -12.90 -5.26
CA GLY A 21 -0.80 -13.73 -5.05
C GLY A 21 -1.15 -13.88 -3.57
N VAL A 22 -0.15 -14.15 -2.72
CA VAL A 22 -0.36 -14.33 -1.28
C VAL A 22 -0.64 -13.00 -0.57
N CYS A 23 0.09 -11.92 -0.86
CA CYS A 23 -0.16 -10.63 -0.24
C CYS A 23 -1.54 -10.07 -0.63
N PHE A 24 -1.91 -10.16 -1.91
CA PHE A 24 -3.19 -9.68 -2.40
C PHE A 24 -4.36 -10.52 -1.87
N SER A 25 -4.23 -11.85 -1.86
CA SER A 25 -5.26 -12.74 -1.31
C SER A 25 -5.44 -12.57 0.20
N LEU A 26 -4.35 -12.39 0.96
CA LEU A 26 -4.44 -12.07 2.39
C LEU A 26 -5.12 -10.73 2.62
N PHE A 27 -4.75 -9.70 1.87
CA PHE A 27 -5.35 -8.36 1.98
C PHE A 27 -6.85 -8.39 1.70
N VAL A 28 -7.26 -8.90 0.53
CA VAL A 28 -8.67 -8.96 0.12
C VAL A 28 -9.45 -9.92 1.03
N GLY A 29 -8.85 -11.04 1.40
CA GLY A 29 -9.45 -12.06 2.26
C GLY A 29 -9.73 -11.51 3.66
N ILE A 30 -8.72 -10.95 4.33
CA ILE A 30 -8.88 -10.44 5.70
C ILE A 30 -9.80 -9.22 5.71
N GLN A 31 -9.67 -8.32 4.74
CA GLN A 31 -10.54 -7.15 4.65
C GLN A 31 -12.02 -7.56 4.51
N ASN A 32 -12.34 -8.48 3.60
CA ASN A 32 -13.72 -8.84 3.30
C ASN A 32 -14.33 -9.84 4.28
N PHE A 33 -13.56 -10.83 4.76
CA PHE A 33 -14.08 -11.91 5.60
C PHE A 33 -13.93 -11.65 7.11
N VAL A 34 -12.97 -10.82 7.52
CA VAL A 34 -12.72 -10.57 8.95
C VAL A 34 -13.05 -9.13 9.30
N THR A 35 -12.39 -8.17 8.67
CA THR A 35 -12.42 -6.77 9.09
C THR A 35 -13.79 -6.14 8.83
N LYS A 36 -14.37 -6.29 7.64
CA LYS A 36 -15.73 -5.77 7.36
C LYS A 36 -16.81 -6.33 8.29
N PRO A 37 -17.02 -7.65 8.43
CA PRO A 37 -18.08 -8.17 9.29
C PRO A 37 -17.83 -7.86 10.77
N PHE A 38 -16.57 -7.84 11.22
CA PHE A 38 -16.25 -7.49 12.60
C PHE A 38 -16.51 -6.00 12.90
N PHE A 39 -16.02 -5.09 12.07
CA PHE A 39 -16.18 -3.66 12.34
C PHE A 39 -17.59 -3.14 12.04
N TYR A 40 -18.30 -3.69 11.04
CA TYR A 40 -19.69 -3.31 10.80
C TYR A 40 -20.67 -3.87 11.85
N SER A 41 -20.28 -4.92 12.61
CA SER A 41 -21.11 -5.40 13.73
C SER A 41 -20.97 -4.54 14.99
N ILE A 42 -19.87 -3.78 15.12
CA ILE A 42 -19.58 -2.92 16.27
C ILE A 42 -19.90 -1.45 15.97
N ILE A 43 -19.60 -0.99 14.75
CA ILE A 43 -19.73 0.41 14.31
C ILE A 43 -20.77 0.47 13.18
N MET A 44 -21.96 1.00 13.49
CA MET A 44 -23.03 1.18 12.49
C MET A 44 -22.71 2.28 11.46
N ASP A 45 -21.92 3.28 11.87
CA ASP A 45 -21.51 4.37 10.98
C ASP A 45 -20.37 3.93 10.04
N LYS A 46 -20.73 3.73 8.77
CA LYS A 46 -19.79 3.35 7.71
C LYS A 46 -18.74 4.44 7.43
N GLY A 47 -19.07 5.71 7.66
CA GLY A 47 -18.13 6.82 7.47
C GLY A 47 -16.92 6.75 8.40
N ILE A 48 -17.09 6.13 9.58
CA ILE A 48 -16.03 5.93 10.57
C ILE A 48 -15.42 4.53 10.44
N ALA A 49 -16.24 3.51 10.17
CA ALA A 49 -15.79 2.13 10.06
C ALA A 49 -14.88 1.90 8.85
N ASP A 50 -15.20 2.45 7.68
CA ASP A 50 -14.45 2.22 6.44
C ASP A 50 -12.98 2.68 6.53
N PRO A 51 -12.66 3.89 7.03
CA PRO A 51 -11.31 4.31 7.35
C PRO A 51 -10.50 3.30 8.16
N ILE A 52 -11.10 2.80 9.25
CA ILE A 52 -10.46 1.90 10.20
C ILE A 52 -10.21 0.54 9.54
N ILE A 53 -11.22 0.02 8.82
CA ILE A 53 -11.12 -1.24 8.08
C ILE A 53 -9.96 -1.16 7.07
N HIS A 54 -9.85 -0.07 6.32
CA HIS A 54 -8.77 0.14 5.36
C HIS A 54 -7.40 0.21 6.04
N PHE A 55 -7.29 0.92 7.16
CA PHE A 55 -6.03 1.03 7.91
C PHE A 55 -5.57 -0.33 8.45
N VAL A 56 -6.47 -1.11 9.04
CA VAL A 56 -6.17 -2.48 9.51
C VAL A 56 -5.75 -3.37 8.34
N SER A 57 -6.40 -3.25 7.18
CA SER A 57 -6.08 -4.04 5.99
C SER A 57 -4.66 -3.75 5.47
N VAL A 58 -4.24 -2.49 5.47
CA VAL A 58 -2.87 -2.09 5.08
C VAL A 58 -1.83 -2.69 6.04
N ILE A 59 -2.08 -2.64 7.36
CA ILE A 59 -1.19 -3.26 8.35
C ILE A 59 -1.06 -4.76 8.10
N VAL A 60 -2.18 -5.43 7.85
CA VAL A 60 -2.21 -6.86 7.56
C VAL A 60 -1.41 -7.18 6.30
N LEU A 61 -1.50 -6.36 5.25
CA LEU A 61 -0.74 -6.55 4.02
C LEU A 61 0.77 -6.36 4.27
N LEU A 62 1.18 -5.35 5.04
CA LEU A 62 2.59 -5.15 5.42
C LEU A 62 3.13 -6.31 6.27
N LEU A 63 2.34 -6.82 7.21
CA LEU A 63 2.71 -7.99 8.00
C LEU A 63 2.77 -9.26 7.14
N GLY A 64 1.81 -9.45 6.23
CA GLY A 64 1.78 -10.54 5.28
C GLY A 64 3.03 -10.56 4.41
N TYR A 65 3.41 -9.41 3.86
CA TYR A 65 4.66 -9.21 3.14
C TYR A 65 5.87 -9.59 4.01
N TYR A 66 5.95 -9.03 5.22
CA TYR A 66 7.06 -9.29 6.13
C TYR A 66 7.23 -10.78 6.45
N TYR A 67 6.14 -11.47 6.82
CA TYR A 67 6.19 -12.89 7.17
C TYR A 67 6.49 -13.76 5.95
N LEU A 68 5.90 -13.46 4.79
CA LEU A 68 6.13 -14.22 3.57
C LEU A 68 7.59 -14.16 3.15
N PHE A 69 8.19 -12.98 3.04
CA PHE A 69 9.58 -12.85 2.62
C PHE A 69 10.57 -13.35 3.66
N ARG A 70 10.25 -13.21 4.96
CA ARG A 70 11.07 -13.76 6.05
C ARG A 70 11.06 -15.29 6.08
N LEU A 71 9.92 -15.93 5.85
CA LEU A 71 9.80 -17.39 5.83
C LEU A 71 10.25 -18.02 4.51
N TYR A 72 9.91 -17.40 3.39
CA TYR A 72 10.11 -17.94 2.05
C TYR A 72 11.54 -17.72 1.53
N ASP A 73 12.10 -16.51 1.70
CA ASP A 73 13.43 -16.20 1.17
C ASP A 73 14.54 -16.16 2.24
N LYS A 74 14.18 -16.22 3.54
CA LYS A 74 15.11 -16.12 4.68
C LYS A 74 16.09 -14.94 4.58
N ARG A 75 15.76 -13.91 3.79
CA ARG A 75 16.58 -12.70 3.62
C ARG A 75 16.30 -11.73 4.75
N LYS A 76 17.31 -10.93 5.11
CA LYS A 76 17.10 -9.77 6.00
C LYS A 76 16.32 -8.72 5.21
N ILE A 77 15.07 -8.49 5.60
CA ILE A 77 14.23 -7.45 4.98
C ILE A 77 14.78 -6.09 5.43
N THR A 78 15.48 -5.40 4.54
CA THR A 78 15.98 -4.03 4.76
C THR A 78 15.03 -2.96 4.23
N GLU A 79 14.08 -3.33 3.38
CA GLU A 79 13.08 -2.42 2.76
C GLU A 79 12.10 -1.85 3.80
N LEU A 80 11.67 -2.66 4.77
CA LEU A 80 10.83 -2.21 5.89
C LEU A 80 11.64 -1.66 7.08
N SER A 81 12.86 -1.15 6.84
CA SER A 81 13.72 -0.63 7.90
C SER A 81 13.16 0.67 8.48
N ILE A 82 12.70 0.59 9.73
CA ILE A 82 12.21 1.74 10.51
C ILE A 82 13.32 2.80 10.73
N LYS A 83 14.60 2.41 10.61
CA LYS A 83 15.76 3.27 10.92
C LYS A 83 15.87 4.51 10.03
N TYR A 84 15.49 4.39 8.75
CA TYR A 84 15.54 5.51 7.79
C TYR A 84 14.15 5.98 7.35
N LEU A 85 13.10 5.30 7.81
CA LEU A 85 11.70 5.57 7.46
C LEU A 85 11.30 7.05 7.57
N PRO A 86 11.55 7.79 8.68
CA PRO A 86 11.16 9.19 8.74
C PRO A 86 11.94 10.08 7.77
N LYS A 87 13.22 9.76 7.51
CA LYS A 87 14.06 10.54 6.59
C LYS A 87 13.64 10.34 5.14
N GLU A 88 13.47 9.09 4.73
CA GLU A 88 13.10 8.74 3.35
C GLU A 88 11.64 9.09 3.05
N MET A 89 10.72 8.85 4.00
CA MET A 89 9.31 9.25 3.82
C MET A 89 9.15 10.75 3.71
N LEU A 90 9.76 11.54 4.62
CA LEU A 90 9.63 13.00 4.56
C LEU A 90 10.36 13.57 3.34
N GLY A 91 11.52 13.02 2.97
CA GLY A 91 12.26 13.42 1.78
C GLY A 91 11.47 13.16 0.50
N GLY A 92 10.97 11.94 0.32
CA GLY A 92 10.15 11.56 -0.83
C GLY A 92 8.83 12.33 -0.89
N PHE A 93 8.15 12.49 0.25
CA PHE A 93 6.92 13.28 0.33
C PHE A 93 7.16 14.75 -0.02
N ALA A 94 8.21 15.37 0.52
CA ALA A 94 8.55 16.76 0.23
C ALA A 94 8.90 16.95 -1.25
N LEU A 95 9.69 16.07 -1.85
CA LEU A 95 10.01 16.12 -3.27
C LEU A 95 8.77 15.95 -4.15
N GLY A 96 7.92 14.97 -3.86
CA GLY A 96 6.67 14.75 -4.58
C GLY A 96 5.72 15.95 -4.47
N PHE A 97 5.55 16.48 -3.26
CA PHE A 97 4.75 17.67 -3.01
C PHE A 97 5.29 18.88 -3.80
N LEU A 98 6.60 19.12 -3.77
CA LEU A 98 7.22 20.21 -4.50
C LEU A 98 7.10 20.05 -6.01
N ALA A 99 7.29 18.84 -6.55
CA ALA A 99 7.18 18.58 -7.98
C ALA A 99 5.75 18.82 -8.51
N ILE A 100 4.74 18.32 -7.78
CA ILE A 100 3.32 18.53 -8.14
C ILE A 100 2.96 20.01 -7.99
N SER A 101 3.35 20.64 -6.87
CA SER A 101 3.09 22.05 -6.59
C SER A 101 3.72 22.96 -7.64
N LEU A 102 4.97 22.70 -8.04
CA LEU A 102 5.66 23.44 -9.09
C LEU A 102 4.93 23.32 -10.43
N SER A 103 4.49 22.12 -10.80
CA SER A 103 3.76 21.88 -12.05
C SER A 103 2.45 22.68 -12.10
N ILE A 104 1.67 22.65 -11.01
CA ILE A 104 0.43 23.43 -10.88
C ILE A 104 0.73 24.93 -10.88
N SER A 105 1.80 25.36 -10.20
CA SER A 105 2.21 26.76 -10.15
C SER A 105 2.57 27.31 -11.53
N ILE A 106 3.28 26.53 -12.36
CA ILE A 106 3.56 26.88 -13.75
C ILE A 106 2.25 27.09 -14.51
N LEU A 107 1.32 26.14 -14.45
CA LEU A 107 0.02 26.23 -15.14
C LEU A 107 -0.81 27.43 -14.67
N TYR A 108 -0.73 27.79 -13.39
CA TYR A 108 -1.37 28.97 -12.84
C TYR A 108 -0.77 30.27 -13.40
N PHE A 109 0.56 30.41 -13.42
CA PHE A 109 1.23 31.59 -13.97
C PHE A 109 1.01 31.77 -15.47
N LEU A 110 0.87 30.67 -16.22
CA LEU A 110 0.49 30.71 -17.64
C LEU A 110 -1.00 31.02 -17.89
N GLY A 111 -1.81 31.10 -16.83
CA GLY A 111 -3.25 31.36 -16.94
C GLY A 111 -4.11 30.17 -17.39
N TYR A 112 -3.52 28.98 -17.53
CA TYR A 112 -4.24 27.75 -17.90
C TYR A 112 -4.97 27.09 -16.73
N TYR A 113 -4.65 27.48 -15.50
CA TYR A 113 -5.26 26.94 -14.29
C TYR A 113 -5.89 28.05 -13.46
N GLN A 114 -7.20 27.93 -13.18
CA GLN A 114 -7.93 28.85 -12.30
C GLN A 114 -8.29 28.14 -11.00
N PHE A 115 -7.99 28.79 -9.88
CA PHE A 115 -8.31 28.27 -8.56
C PHE A 115 -9.80 28.54 -8.24
N LEU A 116 -10.61 27.48 -8.25
CA LEU A 116 -12.05 27.56 -7.97
C LEU A 116 -12.37 27.40 -6.47
N GLY A 117 -11.51 26.72 -5.72
CA GLY A 117 -11.68 26.48 -4.28
C GLY A 117 -11.01 25.18 -3.81
N ILE A 118 -11.00 24.96 -2.50
CA ILE A 118 -10.50 23.72 -1.88
C ILE A 118 -11.70 22.91 -1.41
N THR A 119 -11.86 21.70 -1.96
CA THR A 119 -12.79 20.70 -1.43
C THR A 119 -12.02 19.54 -0.83
N THR A 120 -12.24 19.28 0.46
CA THR A 120 -11.63 18.17 1.20
C THR A 120 -12.54 16.94 1.26
N ALA A 121 -13.77 17.05 0.76
CA ALA A 121 -14.82 16.04 0.95
C ALA A 121 -14.57 14.71 0.23
N HIS A 122 -13.59 14.64 -0.69
CA HIS A 122 -13.38 13.48 -1.56
C HIS A 122 -12.01 12.81 -1.41
N TYR A 123 -11.18 13.20 -0.43
CA TYR A 123 -9.94 12.47 -0.15
C TYR A 123 -10.26 11.14 0.54
N SER A 124 -10.62 10.16 -0.27
CA SER A 124 -10.93 8.82 0.20
C SER A 124 -9.64 8.10 0.59
N LEU A 125 -9.59 7.63 1.84
CA LEU A 125 -8.59 6.66 2.32
C LEU A 125 -8.46 5.43 1.40
N ARG A 126 -9.49 5.12 0.61
CA ARG A 126 -9.46 4.07 -0.41
C ARG A 126 -8.43 4.35 -1.50
N LEU A 127 -8.30 5.60 -1.93
CA LEU A 127 -7.37 6.02 -2.98
C LEU A 127 -5.93 5.93 -2.47
N PHE A 128 -5.69 6.35 -1.23
CA PHE A 128 -4.42 6.16 -0.54
C PHE A 128 -4.06 4.67 -0.41
N GLY A 129 -4.99 3.83 0.04
CA GLY A 129 -4.77 2.38 0.16
C GLY A 129 -4.43 1.72 -1.18
N LEU A 130 -5.08 2.12 -2.28
CA LEU A 130 -4.79 1.61 -3.61
C LEU A 130 -3.38 2.00 -4.08
N LEU A 131 -2.97 3.25 -3.88
CA LEU A 131 -1.63 3.72 -4.21
C LEU A 131 -0.55 3.04 -3.37
N MET A 132 -0.81 2.79 -2.08
CA MET A 132 0.09 2.01 -1.23
C MET A 132 0.26 0.57 -1.71
N VAL A 133 -0.84 -0.10 -2.08
CA VAL A 133 -0.78 -1.46 -2.63
C VAL A 133 -0.01 -1.47 -3.96
N ALA A 134 -0.24 -0.48 -4.83
CA ALA A 134 0.50 -0.37 -6.09
C ALA A 134 2.00 -0.19 -5.86
N ALA A 135 2.41 0.70 -4.94
CA ALA A 135 3.81 0.90 -4.59
C ALA A 135 4.45 -0.39 -4.04
N LEU A 136 3.75 -1.11 -3.15
CA LEU A 136 4.24 -2.37 -2.60
C LEU A 136 4.29 -3.51 -3.63
N LEU A 137 3.48 -3.45 -4.70
CA LEU A 137 3.57 -4.38 -5.82
C LEU A 137 4.72 -4.03 -6.77
N GLU A 138 5.03 -2.75 -6.94
CA GLU A 138 6.12 -2.27 -7.79
C GLU A 138 7.50 -2.57 -7.19
N ASP A 139 7.61 -2.53 -5.86
CA ASP A 139 8.84 -2.85 -5.13
C ASP A 139 9.09 -4.38 -4.96
N LEU A 140 8.18 -5.26 -5.42
CA LEU A 140 8.17 -6.71 -5.17
C LEU A 140 8.84 -7.56 -6.27
#